data_AF-A0A9N7RDA6-F1
#
_entry.id   AF-A0A9N7RDA6-F1
#
_cell.length_a   1.000
_cell.length_b   1.000
_cell.length_c   1.000
_cell.angle_alpha   90.00
_cell.angle_beta   90.00
_cell.angle_gamma   90.00
#
_symmetry.space_group_name_H-M   'P 1'
#
loop_
_entity.id
_entity.type
_entity.pdbx_description
1 polymer ?
#
loop_
_entity_poly.entity_id
_entity_poly.type
_entity_poly.pdbx_seq_one_letter_code
_entity_poly.pdbx_strand_id
1 'polypeptide(L)'
;MCETLVELWITAYVVLPAAGDVCLSALKRLHLEGAESLPRLISGCPVLEELNIVNFHTAQNLEICSPTLLRLDLNIQPDDHGFGENNYFWVKLLTPALRFLHMIEFVFDNISTGTLGLLAVANVSLACESRIKLEFVSKLCNVGSLNLYAGGMEVRV
;
A
#
# COMPACT_ATOMS: atom_id res chain seq x y z
N MET A 1 23.10 8.28 11.18
CA MET A 1 22.38 8.12 9.89
C MET A 1 22.88 6.85 9.23
N CYS A 2 21.98 6.04 8.67
CA CYS A 2 22.35 4.79 8.00
C CYS A 2 22.42 5.06 6.49
N GLU A 3 23.60 5.43 5.99
CA GLU A 3 23.79 5.92 4.62
C GLU A 3 24.07 4.79 3.60
N THR A 4 24.23 3.56 4.07
CA THR A 4 24.54 2.39 3.23
C THR A 4 23.43 1.35 3.23
N LEU A 5 22.42 1.51 4.09
CA LEU A 5 21.31 0.58 4.19
C LEU A 5 20.36 0.81 3.02
N VAL A 6 20.46 -0.04 2.01
CA VAL A 6 19.64 0.04 0.78
C VAL A 6 18.34 -0.76 0.91
N GLU A 7 18.32 -1.74 1.80
CA GLU A 7 17.21 -2.66 1.98
C GLU A 7 17.00 -3.00 3.45
N LEU A 8 15.74 -3.00 3.88
CA LEU A 8 15.34 -3.26 5.25
C LEU A 8 14.10 -4.15 5.25
N TRP A 9 14.21 -5.26 5.98
CA TRP A 9 13.13 -6.24 6.14
C TRP A 9 12.81 -6.35 7.62
N ILE A 10 11.56 -6.12 7.98
CA ILE A 10 11.09 -6.24 9.34
C ILE A 10 9.86 -7.15 9.36
N THR A 11 10.08 -8.39 9.82
CA THR A 11 9.08 -9.46 9.96
C THR A 11 8.42 -9.42 11.35
N ALA A 12 8.22 -8.22 11.86
CA ALA A 12 7.61 -7.98 13.15
C ALA A 12 6.88 -6.65 13.09
N TYR A 13 5.85 -6.51 13.93
CA TYR A 13 5.10 -5.26 14.01
C TYR A 13 6.00 -4.12 14.54
N VAL A 14 6.10 -3.03 13.77
CA VAL A 14 7.00 -1.91 14.09
C VAL A 14 6.24 -0.78 14.76
N VAL A 15 6.63 -0.47 15.99
CA VAL A 15 6.20 0.75 16.69
C VAL A 15 7.40 1.69 16.80
N LEU A 16 7.36 2.79 16.05
CA LEU A 16 8.36 3.83 16.19
C LEU A 16 8.00 4.74 17.38
N PRO A 17 8.96 5.09 18.24
CA PRO A 17 8.70 6.06 19.30
C PRO A 17 8.22 7.40 18.69
N ALA A 18 7.28 8.06 19.39
CA ALA A 18 6.72 9.35 18.96
C ALA A 18 7.80 10.44 18.76
N ALA A 19 8.91 10.33 19.50
CA ALA A 19 10.09 11.18 19.36
C ALA A 19 11.20 10.44 18.61
N GLY A 20 11.74 11.07 17.56
CA GLY A 20 12.86 10.57 16.77
C GLY A 20 12.58 10.68 15.27
N ASP A 21 13.54 11.28 14.55
CA ASP A 21 13.52 11.28 13.09
C ASP A 21 14.12 9.96 12.60
N VAL A 22 13.34 9.20 11.84
CA VAL A 22 13.89 8.09 11.06
C VAL A 22 14.50 8.69 9.81
N CYS A 23 15.79 8.47 9.60
CA CYS A 23 16.48 8.90 8.39
C CYS A 23 17.28 7.73 7.81
N LEU A 24 16.68 7.10 6.81
CA LEU A 24 17.24 6.00 6.03
C LEU A 24 17.43 6.51 4.60
N SER A 25 18.37 7.43 4.44
CA SER A 25 18.56 8.25 3.22
C SER A 25 18.93 7.46 1.97
N ALA A 26 19.47 6.25 2.13
CA ALA A 26 19.83 5.36 1.02
C ALA A 26 18.85 4.19 0.81
N LEU A 27 17.79 4.10 1.63
CA LEU A 27 16.88 2.97 1.61
C LEU A 27 15.99 3.01 0.37
N LYS A 28 16.12 1.98 -0.46
CA LYS A 28 15.36 1.79 -1.69
C LYS A 28 14.26 0.76 -1.54
N ARG A 29 14.44 -0.25 -0.68
CA ARG A 29 13.49 -1.35 -0.48
C ARG A 29 13.13 -1.48 0.99
N LEU A 30 11.84 -1.48 1.28
CA LEU A 30 11.31 -1.61 2.62
C LEU A 30 10.23 -2.69 2.64
N HIS A 31 10.44 -3.70 3.48
CA HIS A 31 9.47 -4.76 3.74
C HIS A 31 9.04 -4.73 5.21
N LEU A 32 7.74 -4.73 5.46
CA LEU A 32 7.13 -4.61 6.79
C LEU A 32 5.99 -5.60 6.97
N GLU A 33 5.89 -6.19 8.15
CA GLU A 33 4.73 -6.98 8.59
C GLU A 33 3.64 -6.11 9.28
N GLY A 34 3.75 -4.78 9.18
CA GLY A 34 2.84 -3.80 9.76
C GLY A 34 3.56 -2.74 10.59
N ALA A 35 3.02 -1.51 10.58
CA ALA A 35 3.55 -0.42 11.39
C ALA A 35 2.49 0.67 11.66
N GLU A 36 2.39 1.15 12.90
CA GLU A 36 1.52 2.29 13.26
C GLU A 36 2.06 3.63 12.76
N SER A 37 3.38 3.69 12.55
CA SER A 37 4.09 4.90 12.17
C SER A 37 4.52 4.88 10.71
N LEU A 38 3.76 4.20 9.85
CA LEU A 38 4.11 4.00 8.45
C LEU A 38 4.35 5.31 7.66
N PRO A 39 3.51 6.37 7.80
CA PRO A 39 3.79 7.64 7.13
C PRO A 39 5.12 8.26 7.55
N ARG A 40 5.48 8.16 8.83
CA ARG A 40 6.76 8.67 9.37
C ARG A 40 7.96 7.86 8.88
N LEU A 41 7.79 6.54 8.75
CA LEU A 41 8.84 5.67 8.24
C LEU A 41 9.12 5.97 6.76
N ILE A 42 8.07 6.13 5.96
CA ILE A 42 8.18 6.47 4.53
C ILE A 42 8.80 7.85 4.36
N SER A 43 8.37 8.87 5.12
CA SER A 43 8.93 10.23 5.01
C SER A 43 10.43 10.27 5.35
N GLY A 44 10.91 9.32 6.16
CA GLY A 44 12.32 9.13 6.48
C GLY A 44 13.16 8.44 5.39
N CYS A 45 12.54 7.96 4.32
CA CYS A 45 13.16 7.19 3.23
C CYS A 45 13.00 7.92 1.88
N PRO A 46 13.75 9.00 1.62
CA PRO A 46 13.52 9.88 0.46
C PRO A 46 13.74 9.21 -0.91
N VAL A 47 14.51 8.12 -0.97
CA VAL A 47 14.84 7.37 -2.20
C VAL A 47 14.13 6.02 -2.28
N LEU A 48 13.05 5.83 -1.52
CA LEU A 48 12.30 4.58 -1.48
C LEU A 48 11.66 4.25 -2.83
N GLU A 49 12.09 3.16 -3.44
CA GLU A 49 11.63 2.68 -4.75
C GLU A 49 10.60 1.56 -4.61
N GLU A 50 10.71 0.70 -3.59
CA GLU A 50 9.84 -0.46 -3.39
C GLU A 50 9.38 -0.56 -1.92
N LEU A 51 8.07 -0.68 -1.73
CA LEU A 51 7.43 -0.84 -0.43
C LEU A 51 6.53 -2.07 -0.47
N ASN A 52 6.81 -3.01 0.42
CA ASN A 52 6.00 -4.19 0.63
C ASN A 52 5.50 -4.23 2.06
N ILE A 53 4.18 -4.28 2.23
CA ILE A 53 3.52 -4.37 3.52
C ILE A 53 2.66 -5.62 3.51
N VAL A 54 2.97 -6.54 4.42
CA VAL A 54 2.21 -7.76 4.66
C VAL A 54 1.56 -7.70 6.04
N ASN A 55 0.47 -8.46 6.22
CA ASN A 55 -0.26 -8.58 7.48
C ASN A 55 -0.65 -7.23 8.12
N PHE A 56 -0.94 -6.22 7.28
CA PHE A 56 -1.37 -4.93 7.80
C PHE A 56 -2.75 -5.10 8.45
N HIS A 57 -2.81 -4.90 9.77
CA HIS A 57 -4.07 -4.98 10.50
C HIS A 57 -5.04 -3.91 10.01
N THR A 58 -6.26 -4.34 9.67
CA THR A 58 -7.29 -3.48 9.08
C THR A 58 -7.68 -2.31 9.96
N ALA A 59 -7.39 -2.33 11.26
CA ALA A 59 -7.82 -1.31 12.23
C ALA A 59 -7.31 0.14 11.99
N GLN A 60 -6.51 0.42 10.97
CA GLN A 60 -5.92 1.74 10.74
C GLN A 60 -6.05 2.24 9.30
N ASN A 61 -6.29 3.55 9.17
CA ASN A 61 -6.23 4.23 7.88
C ASN A 61 -4.80 4.32 7.36
N LEU A 62 -4.64 4.23 6.04
CA LEU A 62 -3.34 4.10 5.40
C LEU A 62 -3.08 5.29 4.46
N GLU A 63 -2.08 6.11 4.77
CA GLU A 63 -1.60 7.16 3.86
C GLU A 63 -0.16 6.88 3.43
N ILE A 64 0.05 6.72 2.12
CA ILE A 64 1.36 6.47 1.51
C ILE A 64 1.70 7.64 0.61
N CYS A 65 2.69 8.43 1.03
CA CYS A 65 3.19 9.60 0.33
C CYS A 65 4.66 9.40 0.00
N SER A 66 4.98 9.07 -1.24
CA SER A 66 6.36 8.96 -1.69
C SER A 66 6.48 9.33 -3.18
N PRO A 67 7.29 10.35 -3.53
CA PRO A 67 7.49 10.76 -4.92
C PRO A 67 8.39 9.80 -5.70
N THR A 68 9.15 8.93 -5.02
CA THR A 68 10.14 8.02 -5.60
C THR A 68 9.66 6.58 -5.69
N LEU A 69 8.52 6.26 -5.07
CA LEU A 69 8.00 4.90 -5.01
C LEU A 69 7.56 4.41 -6.39
N LEU A 70 8.18 3.33 -6.86
CA LEU A 70 7.94 2.69 -8.15
C LEU A 70 7.07 1.44 -8.01
N ARG A 71 7.22 0.70 -6.89
CA ARG A 71 6.46 -0.52 -6.60
C ARG A 71 5.81 -0.46 -5.22
N LEU A 72 4.54 -0.83 -5.18
CA LEU A 72 3.78 -0.96 -3.95
C LEU A 72 3.06 -2.31 -3.92
N ASP A 73 3.39 -3.11 -2.90
CA ASP A 73 2.71 -4.35 -2.56
C ASP A 73 2.01 -4.17 -1.21
N LEU A 74 0.68 -4.30 -1.22
CA LEU A 74 -0.18 -4.24 -0.04
C LEU A 74 -0.92 -5.57 0.10
N ASN A 75 -0.59 -6.32 1.14
CA ASN A 75 -1.33 -7.49 1.57
C ASN A 75 -1.92 -7.23 2.96
N ILE A 76 -3.24 -7.15 3.01
CA ILE A 76 -3.99 -6.68 4.17
C ILE A 76 -4.93 -7.80 4.58
N GLN A 77 -4.75 -8.29 5.79
CA GLN A 77 -5.60 -9.36 6.31
C GLN A 77 -6.71 -8.75 7.18
N PRO A 78 -7.96 -9.19 6.98
CA PRO A 78 -9.04 -8.85 7.91
C PRO A 78 -8.70 -9.38 9.30
N ASP A 79 -8.87 -8.56 10.34
CA ASP A 79 -8.69 -9.02 11.72
C ASP A 79 -9.71 -10.13 12.06
N ASP A 80 -9.26 -11.20 12.71
CA ASP A 80 -10.09 -12.35 13.16
C ASP A 80 -11.25 -11.94 14.09
N HIS A 81 -11.23 -10.73 14.63
CA HIS A 81 -12.24 -10.21 15.54
C HIS A 81 -13.49 -9.62 14.85
N GLY A 82 -13.56 -9.71 13.52
CA GLY A 82 -14.68 -9.20 12.75
C GLY A 82 -14.67 -7.67 12.65
N PHE A 83 -15.18 -7.17 11.53
CA PHE A 83 -15.41 -5.74 11.37
C PHE A 83 -16.45 -5.32 12.41
N GLY A 84 -16.02 -4.66 13.49
CA GLY A 84 -16.94 -3.87 14.29
C GLY A 84 -17.71 -2.95 13.33
N GLU A 85 -19.04 -2.97 13.39
CA GLU A 85 -20.00 -2.53 12.34
C GLU A 85 -19.88 -1.06 11.87
N ASN A 86 -18.84 -0.30 12.25
CA ASN A 86 -18.69 1.12 11.94
C ASN A 86 -17.26 1.59 11.60
N ASN A 87 -16.27 0.71 11.44
CA ASN A 87 -14.94 1.15 11.06
C ASN A 87 -14.79 1.20 9.53
N TYR A 88 -15.03 2.38 8.97
CA TYR A 88 -14.74 2.67 7.56
C TYR A 88 -13.24 2.89 7.38
N PHE A 89 -12.55 1.99 6.70
CA PHE A 89 -11.11 2.12 6.46
C PHE A 89 -10.84 2.76 5.11
N TRP A 90 -9.96 3.75 5.08
CA TRP A 90 -9.51 4.37 3.84
C TRP A 90 -8.02 4.19 3.60
N VAL A 91 -7.68 4.13 2.32
CA VAL A 91 -6.30 4.21 1.83
C VAL A 91 -6.15 5.41 0.90
N LYS A 92 -5.02 6.10 1.05
CA LYS A 92 -4.64 7.24 0.23
C LYS A 92 -3.25 7.02 -0.35
N LEU A 93 -3.17 6.99 -1.67
CA LEU A 93 -1.92 6.80 -2.41
C LEU A 93 -1.52 8.10 -3.11
N LEU A 94 -0.50 8.76 -2.60
CA LEU A 94 0.13 9.95 -3.20
C LEU A 94 1.53 9.58 -3.70
N THR A 95 1.58 8.74 -4.73
CA THR A 95 2.80 8.15 -5.28
C THR A 95 2.88 8.36 -6.80
N PRO A 96 3.23 9.57 -7.27
CA PRO A 96 3.14 9.92 -8.69
C PRO A 96 4.07 9.12 -9.62
N ALA A 97 5.15 8.54 -9.08
CA ALA A 97 6.10 7.71 -9.82
C ALA A 97 5.72 6.22 -9.86
N LEU A 98 4.56 5.83 -9.29
CA LEU A 98 4.19 4.43 -9.14
C LEU A 98 4.00 3.75 -10.51
N ARG A 99 4.69 2.63 -10.71
CA ARG A 99 4.67 1.83 -11.96
C ARG A 99 4.03 0.47 -11.76
N PHE A 100 4.12 -0.08 -10.57
CA PHE A 100 3.53 -1.38 -10.21
C PHE A 100 2.72 -1.23 -8.92
N LEU A 101 1.46 -1.62 -8.99
CA LEU A 101 0.57 -1.67 -7.84
C LEU A 101 0.05 -3.09 -7.66
N HIS A 102 0.13 -3.58 -6.43
CA HIS A 102 -0.44 -4.86 -6.04
C HIS A 102 -1.18 -4.72 -4.73
N MET A 103 -2.48 -5.00 -4.76
CA MET A 103 -3.39 -4.89 -3.63
C MET A 103 -4.28 -6.13 -3.58
N ILE A 104 -3.95 -7.09 -2.72
CA ILE A 104 -4.75 -8.30 -2.51
C ILE A 104 -5.60 -8.16 -1.25
N GLU A 105 -6.74 -8.86 -1.21
CA GLU A 105 -7.63 -8.96 -0.04
C GLU A 105 -8.09 -7.59 0.52
N PHE A 106 -8.14 -6.55 -0.32
CA PHE A 106 -8.35 -5.21 0.20
C PHE A 106 -9.79 -5.03 0.73
N VAL A 107 -9.86 -4.66 2.01
CA VAL A 107 -11.12 -4.44 2.73
C VAL A 107 -11.47 -2.96 2.86
N PHE A 108 -10.65 -2.06 2.28
CA PHE A 108 -10.91 -0.63 2.35
C PHE A 108 -12.26 -0.25 1.74
N ASP A 109 -13.01 0.54 2.51
CA ASP A 109 -14.25 1.15 2.08
C ASP A 109 -14.00 2.31 1.14
N ASN A 110 -12.85 2.98 1.27
CA ASN A 110 -12.48 4.10 0.41
C ASN A 110 -11.03 4.04 -0.08
N ILE A 111 -10.86 4.28 -1.37
CA ILE A 111 -9.54 4.35 -2.02
C ILE A 111 -9.44 5.70 -2.72
N SER A 112 -8.52 6.52 -2.24
CA SER A 112 -8.16 7.80 -2.88
C SER A 112 -6.75 7.71 -3.45
N THR A 113 -6.59 8.16 -4.68
CA THR A 113 -5.29 8.17 -5.35
C THR A 113 -5.06 9.53 -5.96
N GLY A 114 -3.80 9.96 -5.96
CA GLY A 114 -3.34 11.02 -6.86
C GLY A 114 -3.33 10.54 -8.31
N THR A 115 -2.59 11.26 -9.16
CA THR A 115 -2.37 10.87 -10.55
C THR A 115 -1.56 9.58 -10.64
N LEU A 116 -2.14 8.53 -11.22
CA LEU A 116 -1.48 7.24 -11.50
C LEU A 116 -0.99 7.14 -12.95
N GLY A 117 -0.57 8.27 -13.54
CA GLY A 117 -0.30 8.36 -14.99
C GLY A 117 0.88 7.52 -15.49
N LEU A 118 1.74 7.05 -14.58
CA LEU A 118 2.90 6.19 -14.90
C LEU A 118 2.68 4.72 -14.53
N LEU A 119 1.49 4.38 -14.01
CA LEU A 119 1.17 3.04 -13.57
C LEU A 119 1.09 2.11 -14.78
N ALA A 120 1.99 1.12 -14.83
CA ALA A 120 2.10 0.19 -15.94
C ALA A 120 1.36 -1.11 -15.67
N VAL A 121 1.38 -1.58 -14.41
CA VAL A 121 0.75 -2.83 -13.99
C VAL A 121 -0.02 -2.60 -12.71
N ALA A 122 -1.24 -3.11 -12.67
CA ALA A 122 -2.08 -3.13 -11.48
C ALA A 122 -2.66 -4.53 -11.26
N ASN A 123 -2.46 -5.06 -10.06
CA ASN A 123 -2.97 -6.34 -9.60
C ASN A 123 -3.87 -6.08 -8.40
N VAL A 124 -5.19 -6.24 -8.53
CA VAL A 124 -6.15 -5.78 -7.51
C VAL A 124 -7.20 -6.86 -7.22
N SER A 125 -7.39 -7.21 -5.94
CA SER A 125 -8.37 -8.22 -5.52
C SER A 125 -9.66 -7.62 -4.96
N LEU A 126 -10.75 -7.76 -5.68
CA LEU A 126 -12.09 -7.33 -5.31
C LEU A 126 -12.76 -8.38 -4.40
N ALA A 127 -12.53 -8.29 -3.09
CA ALA A 127 -13.14 -9.22 -2.12
C ALA A 127 -14.68 -9.08 -1.99
N CYS A 128 -15.25 -7.93 -2.39
CA CYS A 128 -16.69 -7.68 -2.45
C CYS A 128 -16.98 -6.66 -3.56
N GLU A 129 -18.09 -6.79 -4.28
CA GLU A 129 -18.52 -5.80 -5.26
C GLU A 129 -19.14 -4.59 -4.54
N SER A 130 -18.40 -3.48 -4.45
CA SER A 130 -18.94 -2.19 -4.02
C SER A 130 -18.70 -1.13 -5.10
N ARG A 131 -19.58 -0.12 -5.19
CA ARG A 131 -19.44 0.96 -6.18
C ARG A 131 -18.09 1.66 -6.09
N ILE A 132 -17.56 1.83 -4.88
CA ILE A 132 -16.28 2.51 -4.63
C ILE A 132 -15.11 1.71 -5.22
N LYS A 133 -15.16 0.37 -5.11
CA LYS A 133 -14.16 -0.51 -5.70
C LYS A 133 -14.18 -0.45 -7.23
N LEU A 134 -15.37 -0.37 -7.83
CA LEU A 134 -15.53 -0.18 -9.27
C LEU A 134 -15.01 1.19 -9.75
N GLU A 135 -15.27 2.26 -9.00
CA GLU A 135 -14.71 3.59 -9.30
C GLU A 135 -13.18 3.57 -9.23
N PHE A 136 -12.60 2.90 -8.25
CA PHE A 136 -11.15 2.74 -8.19
C PHE A 136 -10.60 1.97 -9.39
N VAL A 137 -11.19 0.82 -9.74
CA VAL A 137 -10.81 0.04 -10.93
C VAL A 137 -10.94 0.88 -12.21
N SER A 138 -11.96 1.73 -12.32
CA SER A 138 -12.12 2.64 -13.47
C SER A 138 -10.94 3.60 -13.66
N LYS A 139 -10.27 4.01 -12.56
CA LYS A 139 -9.06 4.84 -12.61
C LYS A 139 -7.84 4.06 -13.09
N LEU A 140 -7.88 2.73 -13.04
CA LEU A 140 -6.81 1.83 -13.46
C LEU A 140 -6.96 1.38 -14.92
N CYS A 141 -8.04 1.72 -15.63
CA CYS A 141 -8.29 1.21 -17.00
C CYS A 141 -7.22 1.60 -18.05
N ASN A 142 -6.32 2.53 -17.74
CA ASN A 142 -5.27 2.99 -18.67
C ASN A 142 -3.89 2.33 -18.43
N VAL A 143 -3.80 1.36 -17.52
CA VAL A 143 -2.54 0.63 -17.29
C VAL A 143 -2.27 -0.37 -18.43
N GLY A 144 -1.01 -0.73 -18.65
CA GLY A 144 -0.63 -1.71 -19.67
C GLY A 144 -1.04 -3.16 -19.34
N SER A 145 -1.26 -3.47 -18.06
CA SER A 145 -1.77 -4.77 -17.59
C SER A 145 -2.60 -4.58 -16.32
N LEU A 146 -3.86 -5.01 -16.35
CA LEU A 146 -4.76 -5.00 -15.20
C LEU A 146 -5.22 -6.42 -14.89
N ASN A 147 -4.81 -6.94 -13.73
CA ASN A 147 -5.27 -8.23 -13.22
C ASN A 147 -6.24 -7.99 -12.07
N LEU A 148 -7.47 -8.44 -12.25
CA LEU A 148 -8.52 -8.38 -11.24
C LEU A 148 -8.73 -9.77 -10.65
N TYR A 149 -8.71 -9.87 -9.32
CA TYR A 149 -9.03 -11.11 -8.62
C TYR A 149 -10.39 -10.95 -7.95
N ALA A 150 -11.37 -11.80 -8.26
CA ALA A 150 -12.69 -11.77 -7.62
C ALA A 150 -13.03 -13.18 -7.14
N GLY A 151 -13.16 -13.39 -5.83
CA GLY A 151 -13.59 -14.67 -5.25
C GLY A 151 -12.77 -15.90 -5.70
N GLY A 152 -11.48 -15.72 -6.04
CA GLY A 152 -10.61 -16.78 -6.54
C GLY A 152 -10.54 -16.95 -8.07
N MET A 153 -11.21 -16.09 -8.85
CA MET A 153 -11.10 -16.04 -10.31
C MET A 153 -10.28 -14.84 -10.78
N GLU A 154 -9.30 -15.09 -11.66
CA GLU A 154 -8.48 -14.07 -12.33
C GLU A 154 -9.21 -13.59 -13.59
N VAL A 155 -9.50 -12.29 -13.67
CA VAL A 155 -10.00 -11.62 -14.86
C VAL A 155 -8.88 -10.72 -15.38
N ARG A 156 -8.36 -11.04 -16.56
CA ARG A 156 -7.41 -10.19 -17.30
C ARG A 156 -8.20 -9.28 -18.24
N VAL A 157 -7.98 -7.98 -18.12
CA VAL A 157 -8.57 -6.96 -19.01
C VAL A 157 -7.48 -6.35 -19.87
#